data_AF-A0A7X5DA35-F1
#
_entry.id   AF-A0A7X5DA35-F1
#
_cell.length_a   1.000
_cell.length_b   1.000
_cell.length_c   1.000
_cell.angle_alpha   90.00
_cell.angle_beta   90.00
_cell.angle_gamma   90.00
#
_symmetry.space_group_name_H-M   'P 1'
#
loop_
_entity.id
_entity.type
_entity.pdbx_description
1 polymer ?
#
loop_
_entity_poly.entity_id
_entity_poly.type
_entity_poly.pdbx_seq_one_letter_code
_entity_poly.pdbx_strand_id
1 'polypeptide(L)'
;MKKILKLIIILFCVTITRNVIFAATMTKKVIYSDITAYINGLSIPSYNLDDRTVVIAEDLEKYGFDLHYVDEERCLYIDYNPNKEVTATPKKENKNVGSVAFIAQATDIYTRVNGFNVTYDTSYSINGQILVSVDNLEHCHSSYITWNWEKRSISFDYVPYWAVCPSIDYEKQKTENISHFIIECMKTEQKELNENEKEPPKFYTTGTNEQYLYLFRMTWREKTNIRDLPKSWFENGKITIDFSIREEDAVKAEQLTQLLNSILTINSEGNVVAENLNAVNEHIKVFINEESIPITAMELKPDFSCYTYYIELDKEIKNVEEIQTIKIECK
;
A
#
# COMPACT_ATOMS: atom_id res chain seq x y z
N MET A 1 -9.75 64.81 39.37
CA MET A 1 -10.17 63.53 38.75
C MET A 1 -10.60 63.65 37.28
N LYS A 2 -11.41 64.65 36.87
CA LYS A 2 -11.87 64.80 35.46
C LYS A 2 -10.77 65.03 34.40
N LYS A 3 -9.63 65.64 34.77
CA LYS A 3 -8.49 65.86 33.84
C LYS A 3 -7.59 64.62 33.67
N ILE A 4 -7.51 63.77 34.70
CA ILE A 4 -6.74 62.50 34.67
C ILE A 4 -7.51 61.43 33.87
N LEU A 5 -8.84 61.41 33.98
CA LEU A 5 -9.70 60.49 33.22
C LEU A 5 -9.62 60.73 31.70
N LYS A 6 -9.47 61.99 31.25
CA LYS A 6 -9.29 62.31 29.83
C LYS A 6 -7.93 61.86 29.29
N LEU A 7 -6.88 61.84 30.12
CA LEU A 7 -5.55 61.39 29.71
C LEU A 7 -5.51 59.86 29.54
N ILE A 8 -6.23 59.11 30.38
CA ILE A 8 -6.32 57.65 30.32
C ILE A 8 -7.12 57.19 29.09
N ILE A 9 -8.18 57.92 28.69
CA ILE A 9 -8.97 57.61 27.50
C ILE A 9 -8.16 57.85 26.21
N ILE A 10 -7.33 58.89 26.17
CA ILE A 10 -6.45 59.15 25.01
C ILE A 10 -5.33 58.10 24.91
N LEU A 11 -4.80 57.62 26.05
CA LEU A 11 -3.78 56.56 26.06
C LEU A 11 -4.36 55.19 25.65
N PHE A 12 -5.66 54.94 25.90
CA PHE A 12 -6.37 53.73 25.46
C PHE A 12 -6.73 53.74 23.97
N CYS A 13 -6.80 54.90 23.33
CA CYS A 13 -7.06 55.00 21.88
C CYS A 13 -5.80 54.75 21.02
N VAL A 14 -4.59 54.94 21.56
CA VAL A 14 -3.34 54.74 20.82
C VAL A 14 -2.89 53.28 20.80
N THR A 15 -3.45 52.40 21.64
CA THR A 15 -3.14 50.96 21.66
C THR A 15 -4.01 50.13 20.71
N ILE A 16 -4.95 50.74 19.97
CA ILE A 16 -5.79 50.06 18.96
C ILE A 16 -5.38 50.39 17.52
N THR A 17 -4.14 50.82 17.30
CA THR A 17 -3.53 50.58 15.98
C THR A 17 -3.22 49.09 15.91
N ARG A 18 -4.22 48.31 15.48
CA ARG A 18 -3.99 46.98 14.93
C ARG A 18 -2.91 47.16 13.86
N ASN A 19 -1.69 46.71 14.16
CA ASN A 19 -0.78 46.36 13.09
C ASN A 19 -1.48 45.24 12.33
N VAL A 20 -2.19 45.58 11.26
CA VAL A 20 -2.38 44.64 10.17
C VAL A 20 -0.98 44.47 9.64
N ILE A 21 -0.25 43.51 10.20
CA ILE A 21 0.88 42.91 9.50
C ILE A 21 0.21 42.38 8.24
N PHE A 22 0.35 43.11 7.15
CA PHE A 22 0.11 42.57 5.82
C PHE A 22 1.06 41.38 5.79
N ALA A 23 0.54 40.17 6.04
CA ALA A 23 1.31 38.97 5.85
C ALA A 23 1.82 39.09 4.42
N ALA A 24 3.12 39.30 4.25
CA ALA A 24 3.71 39.27 2.92
C ALA A 24 3.26 37.94 2.35
N THR A 25 2.41 37.96 1.32
CA THR A 25 1.83 36.75 0.76
C THR A 25 3.00 35.86 0.36
N MET A 26 3.22 34.80 1.15
CA MET A 26 4.30 33.87 0.91
C MET A 26 3.97 33.20 -0.43
N THR A 27 4.74 33.55 -1.44
CA THR A 27 4.56 33.04 -2.80
C THR A 27 5.72 32.13 -3.16
N LYS A 28 5.42 31.08 -3.91
CA LYS A 28 6.42 30.17 -4.44
C LYS A 28 6.25 29.98 -5.94
N LYS A 29 7.37 29.81 -6.62
CA LYS A 29 7.38 29.45 -8.04
C LYS A 29 7.14 27.96 -8.16
N VAL A 30 6.09 27.60 -8.88
CA VAL A 30 5.85 26.23 -9.31
C VAL A 30 6.40 26.11 -10.71
N ILE A 31 7.27 25.14 -10.95
CA ILE A 31 8.01 25.03 -12.22
C ILE A 31 7.65 23.74 -12.95
N TYR A 32 7.77 23.77 -14.27
CA TYR A 32 7.72 22.55 -15.06
C TYR A 32 8.95 21.69 -14.77
N SER A 33 8.75 20.40 -14.56
CA SER A 33 9.83 19.41 -14.41
C SER A 33 9.84 18.45 -15.59
N ASP A 34 10.93 17.69 -15.71
CA ASP A 34 11.02 16.54 -16.60
C ASP A 34 10.33 15.29 -16.01
N ILE A 35 9.87 15.37 -14.76
CA ILE A 35 9.21 14.28 -14.05
C ILE A 35 7.76 14.17 -14.52
N THR A 36 7.34 12.96 -14.89
CA THR A 36 5.93 12.67 -15.23
C THR A 36 5.24 11.92 -14.09
N ALA A 37 4.12 12.44 -13.59
CA ALA A 37 3.28 11.74 -12.63
C ALA A 37 2.22 10.87 -13.32
N TYR A 38 1.92 9.72 -12.71
CA TYR A 38 0.89 8.79 -13.15
C TYR A 38 -0.04 8.42 -12.00
N ILE A 39 -1.33 8.28 -12.29
CA ILE A 39 -2.33 7.65 -11.43
C ILE A 39 -2.85 6.41 -12.16
N ASN A 40 -2.62 5.22 -11.61
CA ASN A 40 -2.99 3.93 -12.20
C ASN A 40 -2.58 3.81 -13.67
N GLY A 41 -1.34 4.20 -13.97
CA GLY A 41 -0.78 4.19 -15.33
C GLY A 41 -1.22 5.33 -16.26
N LEU A 42 -2.16 6.20 -15.86
CA LEU A 42 -2.58 7.37 -16.66
C LEU A 42 -1.81 8.62 -16.24
N SER A 43 -1.19 9.32 -17.19
CA SER A 43 -0.39 10.49 -16.89
C SER A 43 -1.24 11.69 -16.48
N ILE A 44 -0.89 12.34 -15.38
CA ILE A 44 -1.52 13.55 -14.85
C ILE A 44 -0.57 14.76 -14.95
N PRO A 45 -1.06 15.96 -15.33
CA PRO A 45 -0.26 17.18 -15.27
C PRO A 45 0.34 17.38 -13.89
N SER A 46 1.67 17.48 -13.87
CA SER A 46 2.46 17.55 -12.64
C SER A 46 3.54 18.61 -12.78
N TYR A 47 3.96 19.13 -11.63
CA TYR A 47 4.88 20.23 -11.51
C TYR A 47 5.85 19.99 -10.36
N ASN A 48 6.92 20.76 -10.30
CA ASN A 48 7.81 20.76 -9.15
C ASN A 48 7.54 21.99 -8.27
N LEU A 49 7.41 21.74 -6.97
CA LEU A 49 7.36 22.73 -5.92
C LEU A 49 8.22 22.23 -4.76
N ASP A 50 9.31 22.95 -4.46
CA ASP A 50 10.25 22.61 -3.39
C ASP A 50 10.74 21.14 -3.45
N ASP A 51 11.22 20.71 -4.62
CA ASP A 51 11.72 19.36 -4.87
C ASP A 51 10.67 18.24 -4.79
N ARG A 52 9.38 18.57 -4.64
CA ARG A 52 8.26 17.61 -4.65
C ARG A 52 7.52 17.65 -5.97
N THR A 53 7.11 16.48 -6.46
CA THR A 53 6.19 16.38 -7.60
C THR A 53 4.78 16.62 -7.11
N VAL A 54 4.20 17.75 -7.50
CA VAL A 54 2.85 18.17 -7.10
C VAL A 54 1.89 18.12 -8.27
N VAL A 55 0.62 17.88 -7.96
CA VAL A 55 -0.52 17.97 -8.88
C VAL A 55 -1.55 18.95 -8.33
N ILE A 56 -2.41 19.45 -9.21
CA ILE A 56 -3.60 20.19 -8.80
C ILE A 56 -4.59 19.16 -8.24
N ALA A 57 -5.03 19.34 -6.99
CA ALA A 57 -5.84 18.35 -6.28
C ALA A 57 -7.15 18.05 -7.02
N GLU A 58 -7.85 19.06 -7.52
CA GLU A 58 -9.11 18.93 -8.27
C GLU A 58 -8.97 18.07 -9.54
N ASP A 59 -7.78 18.00 -10.14
CA ASP A 59 -7.57 17.13 -11.29
C ASP A 59 -7.62 15.64 -10.90
N LEU A 60 -7.32 15.28 -9.65
CA LEU A 60 -7.42 13.90 -9.14
C LEU A 60 -8.83 13.34 -9.22
N GLU A 61 -9.88 14.18 -9.19
CA GLU A 61 -11.25 13.70 -9.32
C GLU A 61 -11.49 12.92 -10.62
N LYS A 62 -10.79 13.30 -11.70
CA LYS A 62 -10.87 12.64 -13.00
C LYS A 62 -10.17 11.28 -13.02
N TYR A 63 -9.34 10.99 -12.02
CA TYR A 63 -8.57 9.76 -11.87
C TYR A 63 -9.11 8.85 -10.75
N GLY A 64 -10.36 9.05 -10.32
CA GLY A 64 -11.03 8.17 -9.38
C GLY A 64 -10.91 8.59 -7.91
N PHE A 65 -10.45 9.81 -7.62
CA PHE A 65 -10.45 10.32 -6.24
C PHE A 65 -11.74 11.07 -5.92
N ASP A 66 -12.23 10.93 -4.70
CA ASP A 66 -13.25 11.80 -4.11
C ASP A 66 -12.58 12.93 -3.33
N LEU A 67 -13.02 14.15 -3.64
CA LEU A 67 -12.55 15.37 -2.99
C LEU A 67 -13.69 16.02 -2.23
N HIS A 68 -13.44 16.36 -0.97
CA HIS A 68 -14.42 17.01 -0.11
C HIS A 68 -13.78 18.15 0.67
N TYR A 69 -14.16 19.38 0.37
CA TYR A 69 -13.71 20.56 1.13
C TYR A 69 -14.72 20.90 2.23
N VAL A 70 -14.22 21.06 3.44
CA VAL A 70 -14.99 21.49 4.63
C VAL A 70 -14.50 22.87 5.04
N ASP A 71 -15.33 23.91 4.88
CA ASP A 71 -14.92 25.30 5.10
C ASP A 71 -14.70 25.62 6.57
N GLU A 72 -15.51 25.05 7.46
CA GLU A 72 -15.39 25.23 8.91
C GLU A 72 -14.05 24.72 9.45
N GLU A 73 -13.53 23.66 8.83
CA GLU A 73 -12.24 23.05 9.19
C GLU A 73 -11.08 23.60 8.35
N ARG A 74 -11.40 24.35 7.28
CA ARG A 74 -10.45 24.77 6.24
C ARG A 74 -9.63 23.58 5.73
N CYS A 75 -10.30 22.46 5.45
CA CYS A 75 -9.64 21.20 5.13
C CYS A 75 -10.20 20.60 3.84
N LEU A 76 -9.31 20.22 2.93
CA LEU A 76 -9.59 19.39 1.77
C LEU A 76 -9.28 17.93 2.09
N TYR A 77 -10.30 17.09 2.01
CA TYR A 77 -10.20 15.64 2.12
C TYR A 77 -10.03 15.03 0.73
N ILE A 78 -9.09 14.10 0.57
CA ILE A 78 -8.77 13.41 -0.67
C ILE A 78 -8.75 11.90 -0.38
N ASP A 79 -9.66 11.17 -1.01
CA ASP A 79 -9.81 9.74 -0.82
C ASP A 79 -9.85 9.03 -2.18
N TYR A 80 -9.05 7.98 -2.37
CA TYR A 80 -9.13 7.19 -3.60
C TYR A 80 -10.37 6.28 -3.55
N ASN A 81 -11.22 6.35 -4.57
CA ASN A 81 -12.41 5.53 -4.69
C ASN A 81 -12.29 4.60 -5.91
N PRO A 82 -12.01 3.29 -5.70
CA PRO A 82 -11.81 2.35 -6.80
C PRO A 82 -13.06 2.14 -7.69
N ASN A 83 -14.23 2.55 -7.23
CA ASN A 83 -15.50 2.43 -7.97
C ASN A 83 -15.85 3.70 -8.75
N LYS A 84 -15.08 4.79 -8.59
CA LYS A 84 -15.32 6.04 -9.30
C LYS A 84 -14.83 5.94 -10.73
N GLU A 85 -15.68 6.32 -11.68
CA GLU A 85 -15.34 6.31 -13.11
C GLU A 85 -14.13 7.22 -13.39
N VAL A 86 -13.14 6.67 -14.10
CA VAL A 86 -11.97 7.42 -14.56
C VAL A 86 -12.32 8.10 -15.89
N THR A 87 -12.42 9.42 -15.85
CA THR A 87 -12.75 10.27 -17.01
C THR A 87 -11.53 11.03 -17.56
N ALA A 88 -10.36 10.83 -16.94
CA ALA A 88 -9.12 11.48 -17.34
C ALA A 88 -8.69 11.10 -18.76
N THR A 89 -8.14 12.08 -19.47
CA THR A 89 -7.39 11.85 -20.70
C THR A 89 -5.89 12.04 -20.39
N PRO A 90 -5.01 11.08 -20.78
CA PRO A 90 -3.59 11.19 -20.50
C PRO A 90 -3.01 12.50 -21.03
N LYS A 91 -2.50 13.32 -20.12
CA LYS A 91 -1.89 14.59 -20.49
C LYS A 91 -0.54 14.76 -19.80
N LYS A 92 0.51 14.88 -20.63
CA LYS A 92 1.85 15.28 -20.20
C LYS A 92 2.07 16.77 -20.47
N GLU A 93 2.66 17.48 -19.53
CA GLU A 93 3.08 18.86 -19.73
C GLU A 93 4.37 18.89 -20.58
N ASN A 94 4.24 19.27 -21.85
CA ASN A 94 5.35 19.37 -22.81
C ASN A 94 5.91 20.80 -22.86
N LYS A 95 6.18 21.38 -21.69
CA LYS A 95 6.71 22.73 -21.55
C LYS A 95 8.20 22.70 -21.19
N ASN A 96 8.87 23.84 -21.34
CA ASN A 96 10.30 23.94 -21.08
C ASN A 96 10.59 23.65 -19.60
N VAL A 97 11.35 22.59 -19.33
CA VAL A 97 11.76 22.20 -17.97
C VAL A 97 12.48 23.37 -17.28
N GLY A 98 12.16 23.58 -16.01
CA GLY A 98 12.68 24.69 -15.20
C GLY A 98 11.98 26.04 -15.43
N SER A 99 11.13 26.16 -16.45
CA SER A 99 10.33 27.38 -16.63
C SER A 99 9.19 27.43 -15.61
N VAL A 100 8.80 28.65 -15.22
CA VAL A 100 7.72 28.88 -14.27
C VAL A 100 6.38 28.49 -14.91
N ALA A 101 5.67 27.57 -14.28
CA ALA A 101 4.29 27.22 -14.62
C ALA A 101 3.32 28.21 -13.97
N PHE A 102 3.47 28.42 -12.65
CA PHE A 102 2.59 29.28 -11.86
C PHE A 102 3.33 29.97 -10.72
N ILE A 103 2.72 31.02 -10.18
CA ILE A 103 3.07 31.58 -8.88
C ILE A 103 1.99 31.11 -7.89
N ALA A 104 2.34 30.19 -7.01
CA ALA A 104 1.43 29.68 -5.99
C ALA A 104 1.46 30.59 -4.75
N GLN A 105 0.32 30.71 -4.09
CA GLN A 105 0.15 31.51 -2.87
C GLN A 105 -0.03 30.58 -1.68
N ALA A 106 0.64 30.88 -0.57
CA ALA A 106 0.40 30.20 0.67
C ALA A 106 -1.08 30.32 1.08
N THR A 107 -1.64 29.23 1.57
CA THR A 107 -3.01 29.16 2.07
C THR A 107 -3.03 28.50 3.43
N ASP A 108 -4.06 28.83 4.20
CA ASP A 108 -4.39 28.23 5.49
C ASP A 108 -5.31 27.00 5.34
N ILE A 109 -5.55 26.53 4.12
CA ILE A 109 -6.27 25.29 3.84
C ILE A 109 -5.34 24.09 4.06
N TYR A 110 -5.77 23.15 4.90
CA TYR A 110 -5.07 21.87 5.12
C TYR A 110 -5.55 20.81 4.14
N THR A 111 -4.72 19.79 3.92
CA THR A 111 -5.06 18.62 3.12
C THR A 111 -4.94 17.36 3.97
N ARG A 112 -5.97 16.52 3.90
CA ARG A 112 -5.97 15.17 4.44
C ARG A 112 -6.12 14.16 3.32
N VAL A 113 -5.26 13.15 3.31
CA VAL A 113 -5.34 12.02 2.39
C VAL A 113 -5.77 10.80 3.21
N ASN A 114 -6.91 10.20 2.89
CA ASN A 114 -7.42 9.03 3.63
C ASN A 114 -7.47 9.28 5.16
N GLY A 115 -7.90 10.48 5.54
CA GLY A 115 -7.97 10.95 6.93
C GLY A 115 -6.64 11.41 7.57
N PHE A 116 -5.48 11.07 6.99
CA PHE A 116 -4.16 11.48 7.48
C PHE A 116 -3.85 12.92 7.08
N ASN A 117 -3.45 13.76 8.04
CA ASN A 117 -2.99 15.11 7.73
C ASN A 117 -1.61 15.05 7.04
N VAL A 118 -1.56 15.52 5.80
CA VAL A 118 -0.35 15.53 4.97
C VAL A 118 0.23 16.95 4.80
N THR A 119 -0.41 17.93 5.44
CA THR A 119 0.09 19.31 5.52
C THR A 119 0.94 19.46 6.76
N TYR A 120 2.26 19.28 6.60
CA TYR A 120 3.22 19.41 7.71
C TYR A 120 3.79 20.84 7.83
N ASP A 121 3.84 21.58 6.72
CA ASP A 121 4.39 22.94 6.66
C ASP A 121 3.34 23.96 6.19
N THR A 122 3.42 24.36 4.92
CA THR A 122 2.57 25.37 4.28
C THR A 122 1.92 24.78 3.05
N SER A 123 0.59 24.84 2.98
CA SER A 123 -0.15 24.54 1.77
C SER A 123 -0.04 25.68 0.77
N TYR A 124 -0.05 25.32 -0.51
CA TYR A 124 -0.02 26.30 -1.60
C TYR A 124 -1.20 26.08 -2.52
N SER A 125 -1.80 27.19 -2.96
CA SER A 125 -2.87 27.18 -3.94
C SER A 125 -2.52 28.01 -5.17
N ILE A 126 -3.10 27.65 -6.31
CA ILE A 126 -3.04 28.40 -7.56
C ILE A 126 -4.48 28.69 -7.95
N ASN A 127 -4.86 29.97 -8.04
CA ASN A 127 -6.22 30.38 -8.39
C ASN A 127 -7.31 29.72 -7.51
N GLY A 128 -7.01 29.49 -6.23
CA GLY A 128 -7.91 28.83 -5.28
C GLY A 128 -7.87 27.30 -5.29
N GLN A 129 -7.14 26.67 -6.22
CA GLN A 129 -6.98 25.22 -6.31
C GLN A 129 -5.74 24.76 -5.54
N ILE A 130 -5.86 23.68 -4.76
CA ILE A 130 -4.80 23.21 -3.86
C ILE A 130 -3.77 22.38 -4.63
N LEU A 131 -2.48 22.57 -4.31
CA LEU A 131 -1.41 21.69 -4.76
C LEU A 131 -1.18 20.57 -3.74
N VAL A 132 -1.17 19.33 -4.21
CA VAL A 132 -0.88 18.15 -3.38
C VAL A 132 0.32 17.40 -3.94
N SER A 133 1.23 16.96 -3.06
CA SER A 133 2.35 16.10 -3.44
C SER A 133 1.83 14.71 -3.82
N VAL A 134 2.32 14.14 -4.91
CA VAL A 134 1.96 12.76 -5.29
C VAL A 134 2.46 11.77 -4.24
N ASP A 135 3.61 12.04 -3.59
CA ASP A 135 4.10 11.20 -2.48
C ASP A 135 3.08 11.10 -1.34
N ASN A 136 2.35 12.18 -1.05
CA ASN A 136 1.36 12.19 0.04
C ASN A 136 0.16 11.26 -0.25
N LEU A 137 -0.05 10.85 -1.50
CA LEU A 137 -1.09 9.88 -1.86
C LEU A 137 -0.78 8.47 -1.33
N GLU A 138 0.44 8.23 -0.83
CA GLU A 138 0.81 6.94 -0.21
C GLU A 138 -0.05 6.56 1.01
N HIS A 139 -0.75 7.52 1.60
CA HIS A 139 -1.66 7.30 2.72
C HIS A 139 -3.00 6.69 2.29
N CYS A 140 -3.33 6.70 0.99
CA CYS A 140 -4.52 6.01 0.50
C CYS A 140 -4.40 4.50 0.76
N HIS A 141 -5.53 3.90 1.13
CA HIS A 141 -5.62 2.46 1.30
C HIS A 141 -5.24 1.72 0.03
N SER A 142 -4.49 0.63 0.19
CA SER A 142 -4.12 -0.28 -0.90
C SER A 142 -3.42 0.45 -2.05
N SER A 143 -2.56 1.44 -1.74
CA SER A 143 -1.86 2.25 -2.72
C SER A 143 -0.33 2.18 -2.61
N TYR A 144 0.33 2.40 -3.75
CA TYR A 144 1.78 2.38 -3.86
C TYR A 144 2.28 3.62 -4.61
N ILE A 145 3.31 4.26 -4.05
CA ILE A 145 4.06 5.32 -4.72
C ILE A 145 5.36 4.71 -5.22
N THR A 146 5.53 4.68 -6.54
CA THR A 146 6.74 4.16 -7.17
C THR A 146 7.51 5.28 -7.85
N TRP A 147 8.77 5.45 -7.44
CA TRP A 147 9.71 6.33 -8.11
C TRP A 147 10.55 5.55 -9.12
N ASN A 148 10.47 5.92 -10.40
CA ASN A 148 11.37 5.43 -11.43
C ASN A 148 12.40 6.49 -11.79
N TRP A 149 13.63 6.31 -11.31
CA TRP A 149 14.71 7.28 -11.50
C TRP A 149 15.14 7.41 -12.96
N GLU A 150 15.17 6.30 -13.71
CA GLU A 150 15.59 6.26 -15.12
C GLU A 150 14.57 6.92 -16.03
N LYS A 151 13.28 6.60 -15.85
CA LYS A 151 12.17 7.17 -16.62
C LYS A 151 11.76 8.56 -16.17
N ARG A 152 12.31 9.03 -15.04
CA ARG A 152 11.93 10.29 -14.38
C ARG A 152 10.41 10.33 -14.19
N SER A 153 9.89 9.36 -13.45
CA SER A 153 8.44 9.29 -13.19
C SER A 153 8.13 8.93 -11.75
N ILE A 154 6.98 9.40 -11.29
CA ILE A 154 6.33 8.97 -10.05
C ILE A 154 4.96 8.40 -10.39
N SER A 155 4.58 7.28 -9.78
CA SER A 155 3.29 6.65 -10.02
C SER A 155 2.59 6.37 -8.71
N PHE A 156 1.31 6.76 -8.61
CA PHE A 156 0.35 6.18 -7.69
C PHE A 156 -0.31 4.99 -8.37
N ASP A 157 -0.24 3.81 -7.78
CA ASP A 157 -0.99 2.63 -8.21
C ASP A 157 -1.86 2.13 -7.06
N TYR A 158 -3.17 2.07 -7.29
CA TYR A 158 -4.09 1.33 -6.44
C TYR A 158 -4.01 -0.16 -6.77
N VAL A 159 -3.78 -0.96 -5.75
CA VAL A 159 -3.65 -2.41 -5.83
C VAL A 159 -4.54 -3.04 -4.77
N PRO A 160 -5.75 -3.50 -5.13
CA PRO A 160 -6.70 -4.01 -4.15
C PRO A 160 -6.12 -5.20 -3.39
N TYR A 161 -6.39 -5.26 -2.08
CA TYR A 161 -6.14 -6.48 -1.32
C TYR A 161 -6.85 -7.66 -1.98
N TRP A 162 -6.12 -8.76 -2.13
CA TRP A 162 -6.70 -10.02 -2.58
C TRP A 162 -6.10 -11.19 -1.79
N ALA A 163 -6.89 -12.26 -1.70
CA ALA A 163 -6.50 -13.49 -1.07
C ALA A 163 -7.00 -14.69 -1.90
N VAL A 164 -6.15 -15.70 -2.02
CA VAL A 164 -6.50 -17.04 -2.50
C VAL A 164 -6.57 -17.95 -1.29
N CYS A 165 -7.78 -18.40 -0.98
CA CYS A 165 -8.09 -19.38 0.06
C CYS A 165 -8.67 -20.62 -0.62
N PRO A 166 -7.82 -21.56 -1.07
CA PRO A 166 -8.27 -22.70 -1.83
C PRO A 166 -9.05 -23.68 -0.93
N SER A 167 -9.99 -24.42 -1.51
CA SER A 167 -10.81 -25.37 -0.75
C SER A 167 -9.99 -26.62 -0.43
N ILE A 168 -9.64 -26.82 0.84
CA ILE A 168 -8.92 -27.99 1.34
C ILE A 168 -9.79 -28.70 2.38
N ASP A 169 -9.92 -30.02 2.27
CA ASP A 169 -10.56 -30.85 3.30
C ASP A 169 -9.55 -31.17 4.41
N TYR A 170 -9.47 -30.29 5.41
CA TYR A 170 -8.58 -30.44 6.56
C TYR A 170 -8.98 -31.59 7.51
N GLU A 171 -10.21 -32.09 7.39
CA GLU A 171 -10.77 -33.15 8.22
C GLU A 171 -10.57 -34.54 7.58
N LYS A 172 -10.06 -34.58 6.34
CA LYS A 172 -9.59 -35.80 5.67
C LYS A 172 -8.63 -36.56 6.58
N GLN A 173 -8.77 -37.88 6.60
CA GLN A 173 -8.02 -38.75 7.49
C GLN A 173 -6.49 -38.59 7.31
N LYS A 174 -5.80 -38.44 8.45
CA LYS A 174 -4.34 -38.28 8.56
C LYS A 174 -3.75 -39.55 9.13
N THR A 175 -3.37 -40.49 8.26
CA THR A 175 -2.94 -41.84 8.66
C THR A 175 -1.43 -42.03 8.71
N GLU A 176 -0.67 -41.22 7.97
CA GLU A 176 0.76 -41.44 7.74
C GLU A 176 1.61 -40.34 8.39
N ASN A 177 2.87 -40.68 8.66
CA ASN A 177 3.88 -39.70 9.02
C ASN A 177 4.36 -39.03 7.72
N ILE A 178 4.48 -37.71 7.73
CA ILE A 178 4.80 -36.92 6.54
C ILE A 178 6.10 -36.15 6.72
N SER A 179 6.87 -36.06 5.63
CA SER A 179 8.09 -35.26 5.52
C SER A 179 7.99 -34.17 4.44
N HIS A 180 6.96 -34.23 3.61
CA HIS A 180 6.81 -33.42 2.40
C HIS A 180 5.33 -33.16 2.12
N PHE A 181 5.05 -32.15 1.31
CA PHE A 181 3.72 -31.92 0.75
C PHE A 181 3.81 -31.36 -0.66
N ILE A 182 2.75 -31.59 -1.43
CA ILE A 182 2.55 -30.94 -2.73
C ILE A 182 1.12 -30.41 -2.74
N ILE A 183 0.95 -29.15 -3.08
CA ILE A 183 -0.36 -28.54 -3.28
C ILE A 183 -0.39 -27.89 -4.66
N GLU A 184 -1.45 -28.16 -5.40
CA GLU A 184 -1.78 -27.55 -6.69
C GLU A 184 -3.16 -26.92 -6.57
N CYS A 185 -3.22 -25.60 -6.71
CA CYS A 185 -4.44 -24.82 -6.73
C CYS A 185 -4.71 -24.37 -8.16
N MET A 186 -5.92 -24.62 -8.63
CA MET A 186 -6.33 -24.24 -9.98
C MET A 186 -7.58 -23.37 -9.90
N LYS A 187 -7.54 -22.24 -10.61
CA LYS A 187 -8.66 -21.30 -10.69
C LYS A 187 -9.85 -22.00 -11.35
N THR A 188 -11.01 -21.96 -10.72
CA THR A 188 -12.25 -22.45 -11.32
C THR A 188 -12.90 -21.37 -12.17
N GLU A 189 -13.71 -21.76 -13.14
CA GLU A 189 -14.55 -20.82 -13.89
C GLU A 189 -15.45 -20.02 -12.93
N GLN A 190 -15.36 -18.68 -13.01
CA GLN A 190 -16.23 -17.77 -12.27
C GLN A 190 -17.63 -17.82 -12.90
N LYS A 191 -18.66 -18.02 -12.09
CA LYS A 191 -20.04 -17.73 -12.52
C LYS A 191 -20.24 -16.23 -12.43
N GLU A 192 -20.75 -15.60 -13.49
CA GLU A 192 -21.13 -14.19 -13.44
C GLU A 192 -22.31 -14.03 -12.45
N LEU A 193 -22.03 -13.41 -11.31
CA LEU A 193 -22.95 -12.96 -10.26
C LEU A 193 -24.09 -12.13 -10.87
N ASN A 194 -23.71 -10.94 -11.39
CA ASN A 194 -24.48 -9.93 -12.13
C ASN A 194 -23.50 -8.88 -12.73
N GLU A 195 -23.95 -7.92 -13.56
CA GLU A 195 -23.11 -6.89 -14.22
C GLU A 195 -22.18 -6.07 -13.28
N ASN A 196 -22.49 -6.00 -11.97
CA ASN A 196 -21.78 -5.19 -10.99
C ASN A 196 -21.16 -5.98 -9.82
N GLU A 197 -21.29 -7.32 -9.80
CA GLU A 197 -20.73 -8.15 -8.71
C GLU A 197 -20.08 -9.41 -9.31
N LYS A 198 -18.74 -9.45 -9.29
CA LYS A 198 -17.98 -10.66 -9.62
C LYS A 198 -17.71 -11.41 -8.33
N GLU A 199 -18.01 -12.71 -8.33
CA GLU A 199 -17.56 -13.58 -7.24
C GLU A 199 -16.03 -13.57 -7.19
N PRO A 200 -15.39 -13.50 -6.01
CA PRO A 200 -13.95 -13.67 -5.93
C PRO A 200 -13.54 -14.99 -6.59
N PRO A 201 -12.39 -15.04 -7.29
CA PRO A 201 -11.95 -16.26 -7.94
C PRO A 201 -11.81 -17.39 -6.92
N LYS A 202 -12.46 -18.51 -7.22
CA LYS A 202 -12.37 -19.73 -6.43
C LYS A 202 -11.24 -20.60 -6.96
N PHE A 203 -10.58 -21.29 -6.04
CA PHE A 203 -9.49 -22.21 -6.34
C PHE A 203 -9.82 -23.57 -5.73
N TYR A 204 -9.77 -24.60 -6.57
CA TYR A 204 -9.83 -25.98 -6.09
C TYR A 204 -8.42 -26.48 -5.85
N THR A 205 -8.29 -27.39 -4.89
CA THR A 205 -7.00 -27.93 -4.47
C THR A 205 -6.89 -29.40 -4.80
N THR A 206 -5.74 -29.80 -5.31
CA THR A 206 -5.30 -31.20 -5.37
C THR A 206 -3.89 -31.30 -4.84
N GLY A 207 -3.48 -32.46 -4.35
CA GLY A 207 -2.16 -32.56 -3.75
C GLY A 207 -1.85 -33.88 -3.08
N THR A 208 -0.70 -33.88 -2.42
CA THR A 208 -0.27 -34.90 -1.48
C THR A 208 -0.04 -34.22 -0.14
N ASN A 209 -0.64 -34.76 0.92
CA ASN A 209 -0.57 -34.26 2.30
C ASN A 209 -1.15 -32.85 2.51
N GLU A 210 -1.98 -32.37 1.58
CA GLU A 210 -2.65 -31.06 1.64
C GLU A 210 -3.52 -30.88 2.88
N GLN A 211 -4.11 -31.97 3.40
CA GLN A 211 -4.96 -31.95 4.59
C GLN A 211 -4.22 -31.59 5.88
N TYR A 212 -2.88 -31.67 5.87
CA TYR A 212 -2.03 -31.26 7.00
C TYR A 212 -1.74 -29.74 7.00
N LEU A 213 -2.07 -29.01 5.93
CA LEU A 213 -1.78 -27.58 5.73
C LEU A 213 -2.96 -26.68 6.13
N TYR A 214 -3.34 -26.70 7.41
CA TYR A 214 -4.47 -25.92 7.92
C TYR A 214 -4.34 -24.42 7.60
N LEU A 215 -5.46 -23.77 7.28
CA LEU A 215 -5.52 -22.33 6.95
C LEU A 215 -4.56 -21.89 5.85
N PHE A 216 -4.33 -22.74 4.84
CA PHE A 216 -3.55 -22.34 3.68
C PHE A 216 -4.17 -21.10 3.01
N ARG A 217 -3.34 -20.08 2.81
CA ARG A 217 -3.73 -18.82 2.20
C ARG A 217 -2.57 -18.21 1.44
N MET A 218 -2.85 -17.62 0.28
CA MET A 218 -1.92 -16.73 -0.41
C MET A 218 -2.54 -15.34 -0.49
N THR A 219 -1.82 -14.30 -0.09
CA THR A 219 -2.34 -12.93 -0.08
C THR A 219 -1.38 -11.95 -0.70
N TRP A 220 -1.94 -10.88 -1.24
CA TRP A 220 -1.24 -9.62 -1.40
C TRP A 220 -1.55 -8.71 -0.22
N ARG A 221 -0.55 -8.38 0.60
CA ARG A 221 -0.77 -7.51 1.76
C ARG A 221 -0.55 -6.05 1.41
N GLU A 222 -1.50 -5.21 1.81
CA GLU A 222 -1.38 -3.76 1.87
C GLU A 222 -0.24 -3.36 2.81
N LYS A 223 0.34 -2.15 2.58
CA LYS A 223 1.14 -1.39 3.55
C LYS A 223 0.45 -1.35 4.91
N THR A 224 0.64 -2.36 5.74
CA THR A 224 0.12 -2.35 7.09
C THR A 224 1.13 -1.59 7.93
N ASN A 225 0.76 -0.43 8.45
CA ASN A 225 1.38 0.08 9.67
C ASN A 225 0.99 -0.92 10.78
N ILE A 226 1.72 -2.03 10.87
CA ILE A 226 1.47 -3.02 11.92
C ILE A 226 1.79 -2.35 13.26
N ARG A 227 0.77 -2.30 14.12
CA ARG A 227 0.89 -2.00 15.55
C ARG A 227 2.05 -2.79 16.17
N ASP A 228 2.94 -2.06 16.83
CA ASP A 228 3.72 -2.50 18.00
C ASP A 228 4.70 -3.68 17.89
N LEU A 229 4.99 -4.20 16.69
CA LEU A 229 6.17 -5.04 16.48
C LEU A 229 7.19 -4.25 15.66
N PRO A 230 8.33 -3.82 16.24
CA PRO A 230 9.34 -3.02 15.53
C PRO A 230 10.04 -3.76 14.38
N LYS A 231 9.61 -4.99 14.03
CA LYS A 231 10.23 -5.85 13.02
C LYS A 231 9.18 -6.70 12.30
N SER A 232 8.41 -6.11 11.39
CA SER A 232 7.83 -6.88 10.29
C SER A 232 8.91 -6.99 9.21
N TRP A 233 9.31 -8.22 8.86
CA TRP A 233 10.34 -8.50 7.87
C TRP A 233 9.81 -8.51 6.43
N PHE A 234 8.49 -8.51 6.28
CA PHE A 234 7.86 -8.58 4.97
C PHE A 234 7.75 -7.20 4.35
N GLU A 235 8.24 -7.07 3.12
CA GLU A 235 8.19 -5.83 2.37
C GLU A 235 6.76 -5.57 1.90
N ASN A 236 6.38 -4.29 1.91
CA ASN A 236 5.09 -3.87 1.38
C ASN A 236 5.00 -4.20 -0.10
N GLY A 237 3.91 -4.82 -0.54
CA GLY A 237 3.73 -5.14 -1.96
C GLY A 237 4.47 -6.39 -2.43
N LYS A 238 4.61 -7.40 -1.57
CA LYS A 238 4.96 -8.76 -2.00
C LYS A 238 3.86 -9.75 -1.69
N ILE A 239 3.86 -10.85 -2.44
CA ILE A 239 2.95 -11.96 -2.19
C ILE A 239 3.46 -12.73 -0.97
N THR A 240 2.54 -13.02 -0.04
CA THR A 240 2.81 -13.89 1.10
C THR A 240 1.95 -15.13 1.02
N ILE A 241 2.53 -16.29 1.28
CA ILE A 241 1.82 -17.54 1.52
C ILE A 241 1.89 -17.83 3.01
N ASP A 242 0.78 -18.20 3.62
CA ASP A 242 0.73 -18.70 4.98
C ASP A 242 -0.02 -20.03 5.07
N PHE A 243 0.49 -20.93 5.89
CA PHE A 243 -0.16 -22.18 6.23
C PHE A 243 0.26 -22.62 7.63
N SER A 244 -0.60 -23.42 8.25
CA SER A 244 -0.43 -23.88 9.62
C SER A 244 -0.38 -25.40 9.70
N ILE A 245 0.40 -25.92 10.63
CA ILE A 245 0.31 -27.31 11.07
C ILE A 245 -0.33 -27.29 12.45
N ARG A 246 -1.48 -27.96 12.61
CA ARG A 246 -2.17 -28.04 13.91
C ARG A 246 -1.32 -28.83 14.90
N GLU A 247 -1.36 -28.45 16.17
CA GLU A 247 -0.61 -29.14 17.22
C GLU A 247 -0.99 -30.64 17.32
N GLU A 248 -2.26 -30.98 17.11
CA GLU A 248 -2.76 -32.36 17.09
C GLU A 248 -2.13 -33.23 15.98
N ASP A 249 -1.65 -32.59 14.91
CA ASP A 249 -1.02 -33.25 13.77
C ASP A 249 0.52 -33.23 13.85
N ALA A 250 1.10 -32.51 14.81
CA ALA A 250 2.54 -32.27 14.90
C ALA A 250 3.37 -33.56 15.01
N VAL A 251 2.85 -34.59 15.68
CA VAL A 251 3.53 -35.90 15.77
C VAL A 251 3.63 -36.58 14.41
N LYS A 252 2.57 -36.53 13.59
CA LYS A 252 2.58 -37.12 12.24
C LYS A 252 3.38 -36.26 11.27
N ALA A 253 3.38 -34.95 11.45
CA ALA A 253 4.15 -33.99 10.67
C ALA A 253 5.52 -33.66 11.29
N GLU A 254 6.07 -34.52 12.16
CA GLU A 254 7.30 -34.22 12.90
C GLU A 254 8.48 -33.98 11.95
N GLN A 255 8.66 -34.84 10.94
CA GLN A 255 9.75 -34.70 9.98
C GLN A 255 9.58 -33.43 9.14
N LEU A 256 8.35 -33.13 8.70
CA LEU A 256 8.04 -31.90 7.96
C LEU A 256 8.31 -30.65 8.81
N THR A 257 7.86 -30.61 10.06
CA THR A 257 8.08 -29.47 10.96
C THR A 257 9.55 -29.27 11.29
N GLN A 258 10.32 -30.35 11.49
CA GLN A 258 11.78 -30.28 11.65
C GLN A 258 12.47 -29.67 10.42
N LEU A 259 12.08 -30.12 9.21
CA LEU A 259 12.57 -29.56 7.95
C LEU A 259 12.27 -28.05 7.87
N LEU A 260 11.00 -27.67 8.01
CA LEU A 260 10.56 -26.27 7.90
C LEU A 260 11.26 -25.36 8.91
N ASN A 261 11.46 -25.83 10.15
CA ASN A 261 12.17 -25.08 11.18
C ASN A 261 13.66 -24.91 10.89
N SER A 262 14.29 -25.88 10.20
CA SER A 262 15.71 -25.82 9.87
C SER A 262 16.04 -24.82 8.75
N ILE A 263 15.05 -24.48 7.92
CA ILE A 263 15.21 -23.60 6.74
C ILE A 263 14.60 -22.21 6.91
N LEU A 264 14.18 -21.83 8.13
CA LEU A 264 13.65 -20.49 8.42
C LEU A 264 14.70 -19.42 8.11
N THR A 265 14.34 -18.42 7.31
CA THR A 265 15.23 -17.29 7.04
C THR A 265 15.09 -16.20 8.09
N ILE A 266 14.02 -16.22 8.89
CA ILE A 266 13.78 -15.33 10.02
C ILE A 266 13.62 -16.18 11.28
N ASN A 267 14.47 -15.95 12.27
CA ASN A 267 14.38 -16.67 13.54
C ASN A 267 13.26 -16.11 14.46
N SER A 268 13.02 -16.76 15.60
CA SER A 268 11.97 -16.37 16.57
C SER A 268 12.16 -14.98 17.21
N GLU A 269 13.37 -14.42 17.15
CA GLU A 269 13.67 -13.05 17.60
C GLU A 269 13.46 -12.01 16.50
N GLY A 270 13.03 -12.48 15.32
CA GLY A 270 12.94 -11.71 14.11
C GLY A 270 14.33 -11.22 13.70
N ASN A 271 15.29 -12.11 13.49
CA ASN A 271 16.60 -11.79 12.90
C ASN A 271 16.80 -12.63 11.62
N VAL A 272 17.41 -12.03 10.59
CA VAL A 272 17.69 -12.71 9.32
C VAL A 272 18.80 -13.74 9.48
N VAL A 273 18.54 -14.95 9.01
CA VAL A 273 19.49 -16.05 8.83
C VAL A 273 19.75 -16.19 7.33
N ALA A 274 20.61 -15.33 6.79
CA ALA A 274 20.80 -15.18 5.33
C ALA A 274 21.24 -16.48 4.63
N GLU A 275 21.98 -17.34 5.34
CA GLU A 275 22.46 -18.63 4.85
C GLU A 275 21.31 -19.59 4.49
N ASN A 276 20.13 -19.41 5.11
CA ASN A 276 18.97 -20.26 4.89
C ASN A 276 18.18 -19.91 3.64
N LEU A 277 18.50 -18.81 2.93
CA LEU A 277 17.80 -18.43 1.70
C LEU A 277 17.99 -19.47 0.58
N ASN A 278 19.18 -20.07 0.49
CA ASN A 278 19.45 -21.15 -0.46
C ASN A 278 18.70 -22.42 -0.04
N ALA A 279 18.73 -22.77 1.25
CA ALA A 279 18.07 -23.97 1.76
C ALA A 279 16.55 -23.91 1.59
N VAL A 280 15.91 -22.78 1.88
CA VAL A 280 14.46 -22.63 1.70
C VAL A 280 14.07 -22.77 0.23
N ASN A 281 14.83 -22.16 -0.68
CA ASN A 281 14.58 -22.27 -2.12
C ASN A 281 14.96 -23.64 -2.68
N GLU A 282 15.80 -24.43 -2.00
CA GLU A 282 16.11 -25.82 -2.38
C GLU A 282 14.96 -26.75 -2.04
N HIS A 283 14.44 -26.64 -0.81
CA HIS A 283 13.42 -27.51 -0.25
C HIS A 283 11.98 -27.11 -0.58
N ILE A 284 11.71 -25.82 -0.79
CA ILE A 284 10.39 -25.29 -1.12
C ILE A 284 10.43 -24.65 -2.50
N LYS A 285 9.62 -25.16 -3.42
CA LYS A 285 9.42 -24.61 -4.76
C LYS A 285 8.02 -24.08 -4.90
N VAL A 286 7.90 -22.80 -5.23
CA VAL A 286 6.63 -22.14 -5.51
C VAL A 286 6.56 -21.83 -6.99
N PHE A 287 5.41 -22.12 -7.60
CA PHE A 287 5.10 -21.79 -8.98
C PHE A 287 3.78 -21.03 -9.05
N ILE A 288 3.74 -19.96 -9.82
CA ILE A 288 2.52 -19.23 -10.16
C ILE A 288 2.43 -19.18 -11.67
N ASN A 289 1.33 -19.69 -12.24
CA ASN A 289 1.17 -19.85 -13.69
C ASN A 289 2.36 -20.57 -14.34
N GLU A 290 2.81 -21.67 -13.73
CA GLU A 290 3.96 -22.48 -14.16
C GLU A 290 5.34 -21.79 -14.06
N GLU A 291 5.39 -20.50 -13.71
CA GLU A 291 6.63 -19.77 -13.48
C GLU A 291 7.14 -20.02 -12.06
N SER A 292 8.41 -20.43 -11.92
CA SER A 292 9.04 -20.63 -10.62
C SER A 292 9.34 -19.29 -9.96
N ILE A 293 8.83 -19.10 -8.74
CA ILE A 293 8.97 -17.86 -7.99
C ILE A 293 9.91 -18.07 -6.81
N PRO A 294 11.02 -17.31 -6.70
CA PRO A 294 11.91 -17.39 -5.57
C PRO A 294 11.22 -16.99 -4.26
N ILE A 295 11.61 -17.65 -3.17
CA ILE A 295 11.27 -17.24 -1.81
C ILE A 295 12.31 -16.24 -1.34
N THR A 296 11.88 -15.09 -0.82
CA THR A 296 12.75 -14.05 -0.25
C THR A 296 12.84 -14.12 1.28
N ALA A 297 11.79 -14.61 1.94
CA ALA A 297 11.77 -14.77 3.38
C ALA A 297 10.83 -15.89 3.84
N MET A 298 11.16 -16.51 4.97
CA MET A 298 10.30 -17.47 5.67
C MET A 298 10.40 -17.30 7.18
N GLU A 299 9.26 -17.21 7.85
CA GLU A 299 9.14 -17.01 9.30
C GLU A 299 8.14 -18.03 9.89
N LEU A 300 8.42 -18.52 11.09
CA LEU A 300 7.46 -19.25 11.92
C LEU A 300 6.87 -18.30 12.97
N LYS A 301 5.54 -18.21 13.04
CA LYS A 301 4.83 -17.64 14.20
C LYS A 301 4.01 -18.73 14.88
N PRO A 302 4.42 -19.18 16.07
CA PRO A 302 3.59 -20.08 16.84
C PRO A 302 2.35 -19.32 17.35
N ASP A 303 1.19 -19.94 17.21
CA ASP A 303 -0.07 -19.56 17.87
C ASP A 303 -0.47 -20.72 18.81
N PHE A 304 -1.39 -20.48 19.75
CA PHE A 304 -1.75 -21.39 20.84
C PHE A 304 -2.12 -22.82 20.43
N SER A 305 -2.49 -23.07 19.17
CA SER A 305 -2.88 -24.40 18.68
C SER A 305 -2.27 -24.78 17.33
N CYS A 306 -1.38 -23.95 16.78
CA CYS A 306 -0.91 -24.06 15.40
C CYS A 306 0.52 -23.52 15.25
N TYR A 307 1.33 -24.21 14.44
CA TYR A 307 2.60 -23.72 13.93
C TYR A 307 2.37 -23.07 12.58
N THR A 308 2.34 -21.74 12.51
CA THR A 308 2.03 -21.01 11.26
C THR A 308 3.30 -20.52 10.59
N TYR A 309 3.53 -20.99 9.38
CA TYR A 309 4.65 -20.58 8.54
C TYR A 309 4.18 -19.50 7.57
N TYR A 310 4.97 -18.45 7.44
CA TYR A 310 4.80 -17.37 6.48
C TYR A 310 5.96 -17.41 5.49
N ILE A 311 5.66 -17.33 4.21
CA ILE A 311 6.60 -17.32 3.10
C ILE A 311 6.36 -16.06 2.27
N GLU A 312 7.42 -15.28 2.01
CA GLU A 312 7.40 -14.15 1.08
C GLU A 312 8.02 -14.57 -0.25
N LEU A 313 7.40 -14.12 -1.34
CA LEU A 313 7.85 -14.40 -2.70
C LEU A 313 8.47 -13.17 -3.36
N ASP A 314 9.48 -13.39 -4.21
CA ASP A 314 10.10 -12.35 -5.05
C ASP A 314 9.24 -12.03 -6.29
N LYS A 315 7.96 -11.70 -6.07
CA LYS A 315 7.04 -11.36 -7.14
C LYS A 315 5.94 -10.43 -6.70
N GLU A 316 5.63 -9.48 -7.59
CA GLU A 316 4.45 -8.64 -7.49
C GLU A 316 3.34 -9.17 -8.39
N ILE A 317 2.16 -9.44 -7.82
CA ILE A 317 0.93 -9.68 -8.58
C ILE A 317 -0.14 -8.76 -8.02
N LYS A 318 -0.44 -7.71 -8.76
CA LYS A 318 -1.35 -6.65 -8.33
C LYS A 318 -2.82 -7.05 -8.47
N ASN A 319 -3.11 -8.08 -9.28
CA ASN A 319 -4.46 -8.55 -9.52
C ASN A 319 -4.54 -10.08 -9.46
N VAL A 320 -5.37 -10.61 -8.55
CA VAL A 320 -5.63 -12.05 -8.43
C VAL A 320 -6.17 -12.67 -9.73
N GLU A 321 -6.78 -11.88 -10.61
CA GLU A 321 -7.26 -12.35 -11.91
C GLU A 321 -6.12 -12.86 -12.81
N GLU A 322 -4.89 -12.38 -12.61
CA GLU A 322 -3.70 -12.85 -13.32
C GLU A 322 -3.31 -14.28 -12.92
N ILE A 323 -3.83 -14.80 -11.79
CA ILE A 323 -3.45 -16.11 -11.25
C ILE A 323 -4.42 -17.18 -11.74
N GLN A 324 -3.91 -18.13 -12.51
CA GLN A 324 -4.64 -19.30 -13.01
C GLN A 324 -4.27 -20.56 -12.23
N THR A 325 -2.97 -20.73 -11.92
CA THR A 325 -2.47 -21.89 -11.19
C THR A 325 -1.46 -21.47 -10.13
N ILE A 326 -1.46 -22.18 -9.01
CA ILE A 326 -0.45 -22.07 -7.95
C ILE A 326 -0.01 -23.49 -7.64
N LYS A 327 1.29 -23.72 -7.55
CA LYS A 327 1.85 -24.99 -7.09
C LYS A 327 2.90 -24.74 -6.03
N ILE A 328 2.86 -25.51 -4.96
CA ILE A 328 3.90 -25.50 -3.94
C ILE A 328 4.34 -26.94 -3.69
N GLU A 329 5.64 -27.16 -3.78
CA GLU A 329 6.28 -28.41 -3.41
C GLU A 329 7.22 -28.15 -2.24
N CYS A 330 7.04 -28.86 -1.14
CA CYS A 330 7.98 -28.87 -0.01
C CYS A 330 8.51 -30.29 0.14
N LYS A 331 9.82 -30.52 -0.03
CA LYS A 331 10.44 -31.86 -0.09
C LYS A 331 11.78 -31.92 0.63
#